data_AF-A0A1E3SNQ0-F1
#
_entry.id   AF-A0A1E3SNQ0-F1
#
_cell.length_a   1.000
_cell.length_b   1.000
_cell.length_c   1.000
_cell.angle_alpha   90.00
_cell.angle_beta   90.00
_cell.angle_gamma   90.00
#
_symmetry.space_group_name_H-M   'P 1'
#
loop_
_entity.id
_entity.type
_entity.pdbx_description
1 polymer ?
#
loop_
_entity_poly.entity_id
_entity_poly.type
_entity_poly.pdbx_seq_one_letter_code
_entity_poly.pdbx_strand_id
1 'polypeptide(L)'
;MPVDPTTPVLIGYGQVNHRDEIDPDRRSVEPVDLMVAAAREAAAARVLEAVDSVRVVNVLSATYRDAGLLVGERIGAQSFTTLYSPVGGNVPQTLLNQACLDIQQGRAGVVLITGAETWRTRRGLRAKGARLEWTAQDQSVPMAPVSGEDVPMAGEAEIRIRLDRPAYVYPLFEQALRLANGESVQDHLTRIGALWARFNAVAVDNPHAWIRTPASAAEIATPGPRNRMISWPYTKLMNSNNMVDQGAALVLTSVGWATRLQIPAEQWVFPHAGTDAYDTPSIAERDELHRSTAIRIAGARALELAGLGIDDVEYVDLYSCFPSAVQVAAAELGLSVDDPARPLTVTGGLTFAGGPWSNYVMHSIATVAEVLVANPGRRALITANGGYLTKHSFGIYGTEPPSEFRWENAQPAVQREPTREALIEWEGVGTVEAWTTPFDRDGQPEKAFVAVRTPDGSRALAVITDSDAARATVVEDIGGAKIAVASDGSATLP
;
A
#
# COMPACT_ATOMS: atom_id res chain seq x y z
N MET A 1 24.55 10.98 -25.26
CA MET A 1 24.14 12.40 -25.30
C MET A 1 24.20 12.93 -23.86
N PRO A 2 24.53 14.21 -23.63
CA PRO A 2 24.40 14.77 -22.28
C PRO A 2 22.94 14.68 -21.84
N VAL A 3 22.70 14.24 -20.61
CA VAL A 3 21.36 14.18 -20.00
C VAL A 3 20.89 15.60 -19.72
N ASP A 4 19.61 15.88 -19.94
CA ASP A 4 19.04 17.20 -19.65
C ASP A 4 19.25 17.55 -18.15
N PRO A 5 19.81 18.72 -17.81
CA PRO A 5 20.07 19.09 -16.43
C PRO A 5 18.80 19.23 -15.56
N THR A 6 17.62 19.30 -16.17
CA THR A 6 16.31 19.33 -15.50
C THR A 6 15.71 17.94 -15.27
N THR A 7 16.29 16.87 -15.82
CA THR A 7 15.82 15.50 -15.63
C THR A 7 15.83 15.14 -14.13
N PRO A 8 14.70 14.69 -13.55
CA PRO A 8 14.65 14.24 -12.17
C PRO A 8 15.43 12.95 -11.98
N VAL A 9 16.09 12.85 -10.83
CA VAL A 9 16.90 11.70 -10.44
C VAL A 9 16.77 11.48 -8.93
N LEU A 10 16.54 10.23 -8.54
CA LEU A 10 16.67 9.76 -7.16
C LEU A 10 18.15 9.54 -6.88
N ILE A 11 18.69 10.30 -5.92
CA ILE A 11 20.13 10.36 -5.60
C ILE A 11 20.46 9.77 -4.22
N GLY A 12 19.45 9.43 -3.44
CA GLY A 12 19.61 8.90 -2.10
C GLY A 12 18.34 8.22 -1.61
N TYR A 13 18.51 7.15 -0.84
CA TYR A 13 17.42 6.37 -0.27
C TYR A 13 17.90 5.73 1.04
N GLY A 14 17.05 5.74 2.06
CA GLY A 14 17.40 5.26 3.40
C GLY A 14 16.23 4.58 4.08
N GLN A 15 16.52 3.54 4.85
CA GLN A 15 15.52 2.72 5.53
C GLN A 15 16.01 2.41 6.95
N VAL A 16 15.13 2.51 7.94
CA VAL A 16 15.45 2.21 9.33
C VAL A 16 14.38 1.36 9.98
N ASN A 17 14.84 0.41 10.81
CA ASN A 17 14.00 -0.41 11.67
C ASN A 17 14.40 -0.18 13.12
N HIS A 18 13.44 0.15 13.97
CA HIS A 18 13.68 0.26 15.41
C HIS A 18 13.06 -0.94 16.14
N ARG A 19 13.88 -1.75 16.79
CA ARG A 19 13.44 -3.02 17.42
C ARG A 19 13.67 -3.07 18.92
N ASP A 20 14.14 -1.97 19.51
CA ASP A 20 14.53 -1.95 20.91
C ASP A 20 13.38 -2.33 21.84
N GLU A 21 13.75 -2.69 23.07
CA GLU A 21 12.79 -2.98 24.10
C GLU A 21 11.93 -1.75 24.42
N ILE A 22 10.62 -1.99 24.55
CA ILE A 22 9.67 -0.94 24.91
C ILE A 22 9.71 -0.75 26.43
N ASP A 23 10.43 0.26 26.88
CA ASP A 23 10.58 0.61 28.30
C ASP A 23 9.73 1.86 28.63
N PRO A 24 8.69 1.76 29.49
CA PRO A 24 7.85 2.89 29.85
C PRO A 24 8.58 3.97 30.66
N ASP A 25 9.75 3.66 31.25
CA ASP A 25 10.52 4.59 32.08
C ASP A 25 11.58 5.38 31.27
N ARG A 26 11.66 5.16 29.94
CA ARG A 26 12.59 5.84 29.04
C ARG A 26 11.85 6.58 27.92
N ARG A 27 12.48 7.66 27.41
CA ARG A 27 12.00 8.32 26.18
C ARG A 27 11.97 7.30 25.05
N SER A 28 10.78 7.07 24.51
CA SER A 28 10.56 6.21 23.36
C SER A 28 10.92 6.92 22.06
N VAL A 29 11.25 6.16 21.02
CA VAL A 29 11.42 6.71 19.68
C VAL A 29 10.07 7.23 19.15
N GLU A 30 10.08 8.40 18.52
CA GLU A 30 8.91 8.96 17.83
C GLU A 30 9.07 8.88 16.30
N PRO A 31 7.99 9.02 15.51
CA PRO A 31 8.07 8.95 14.05
C PRO A 31 9.09 9.90 13.42
N VAL A 32 9.18 11.16 13.89
CA VAL A 32 10.16 12.14 13.38
C VAL A 32 11.60 11.68 13.63
N ASP A 33 11.89 10.98 14.73
CA ASP A 33 13.24 10.45 14.98
C ASP A 33 13.62 9.40 13.91
N LEU A 34 12.68 8.55 13.52
CA LEU A 34 12.89 7.55 12.46
C LEU A 34 12.99 8.19 11.07
N MET A 35 12.20 9.23 10.77
CA MET A 35 12.31 9.98 9.51
C MET A 35 13.70 10.63 9.36
N VAL A 36 14.18 11.29 10.42
CA VAL A 36 15.51 11.92 10.43
C VAL A 36 16.62 10.88 10.31
N ALA A 37 16.50 9.74 10.99
CA ALA A 37 17.45 8.64 10.86
C ALA A 37 17.49 8.09 9.42
N ALA A 38 16.33 7.84 8.82
CA ALA A 38 16.24 7.40 7.43
C ALA A 38 16.81 8.43 6.45
N ALA A 39 16.57 9.73 6.66
CA ALA A 39 17.15 10.79 5.84
C ALA A 39 18.68 10.82 5.92
N ARG A 40 19.24 10.57 7.11
CA ARG A 40 20.70 10.50 7.34
C ARG A 40 21.34 9.24 6.74
N GLU A 41 20.61 8.13 6.67
CA GLU A 41 21.01 6.96 5.88
C GLU A 41 20.94 7.26 4.37
N ALA A 42 19.94 8.04 3.94
CA ALA A 42 19.71 8.33 2.52
C ALA A 42 20.77 9.23 1.88
N ALA A 43 21.33 10.19 2.62
CA ALA A 43 22.29 11.13 2.08
C ALA A 43 23.22 11.76 3.12
N ALA A 44 24.41 12.19 2.67
CA ALA A 44 25.35 12.94 3.48
C ALA A 44 24.77 14.31 3.90
N ALA A 45 25.23 14.84 5.05
CA ALA A 45 24.77 16.11 5.61
C ALA A 45 24.74 17.26 4.60
N ARG A 46 25.79 17.42 3.77
CA ARG A 46 25.87 18.46 2.73
C ARG A 46 24.71 18.43 1.70
N VAL A 47 24.11 17.25 1.46
CA VAL A 47 22.96 17.10 0.57
C VAL A 47 21.67 17.42 1.32
N LEU A 48 21.56 16.97 2.57
CA LEU A 48 20.39 17.25 3.42
C LEU A 48 20.25 18.74 3.74
N GLU A 49 21.37 19.44 3.96
CA GLU A 49 21.39 20.90 4.16
C GLU A 49 20.88 21.67 2.93
N ALA A 50 20.98 21.08 1.73
CA ALA A 50 20.52 21.65 0.47
C ALA A 50 19.03 21.38 0.18
N VAL A 51 18.35 20.58 1.00
CA VAL A 51 16.91 20.29 0.84
C VAL A 51 16.10 21.57 0.95
N ASP A 52 15.26 21.83 -0.06
CA ASP A 52 14.36 23.00 -0.13
C ASP A 52 12.87 22.60 -0.12
N SER A 53 12.56 21.30 -0.15
CA SER A 53 11.20 20.77 -0.04
C SER A 53 11.19 19.48 0.77
N VAL A 54 10.49 19.47 1.91
CA VAL A 54 10.30 18.29 2.77
C VAL A 54 8.86 17.81 2.66
N ARG A 55 8.66 16.60 2.15
CA ARG A 55 7.35 15.99 1.92
C ARG A 55 7.17 14.80 2.84
N VAL A 56 6.20 14.88 3.73
CA VAL A 56 5.98 13.87 4.77
C VAL A 56 4.72 13.06 4.48
N VAL A 57 4.89 11.74 4.46
CA VAL A 57 3.77 10.79 4.39
C VAL A 57 3.02 10.78 5.72
N ASN A 58 1.70 10.70 5.65
CA ASN A 58 0.80 10.73 6.79
C ASN A 58 1.21 9.77 7.91
N VAL A 59 1.28 10.29 9.13
CA VAL A 59 1.62 9.58 10.37
C VAL A 59 0.37 9.33 11.20
N LEU A 60 0.16 8.08 11.59
CA LEU A 60 -0.97 7.63 12.41
C LEU A 60 -0.56 7.39 13.87
N SER A 61 0.70 7.06 14.16
CA SER A 61 1.18 6.78 15.52
C SER A 61 1.29 8.02 16.42
N ALA A 62 1.52 9.20 15.86
CA ALA A 62 1.67 10.47 16.58
C ALA A 62 0.95 11.61 15.82
N THR A 63 0.79 12.77 16.46
CA THR A 63 0.13 13.94 15.85
C THR A 63 1.02 15.16 15.93
N TYR A 64 1.33 15.73 14.77
CA TYR A 64 2.15 16.92 14.63
C TYR A 64 1.33 18.02 13.96
N ARG A 65 1.71 19.29 14.19
CA ARG A 65 1.16 20.41 13.40
C ARG A 65 1.84 20.45 12.04
N ASP A 66 3.16 20.31 12.05
CA ASP A 66 3.99 20.15 10.87
C ASP A 66 5.20 19.25 11.17
N ALA A 67 5.08 17.97 10.82
CA ALA A 67 6.18 17.02 10.95
C ALA A 67 7.34 17.32 9.99
N GLY A 68 7.04 17.88 8.81
CA GLY A 68 8.06 18.25 7.82
C GLY A 68 8.96 19.37 8.33
N LEU A 69 8.40 20.32 9.08
CA LEU A 69 9.16 21.39 9.73
C LEU A 69 10.19 20.81 10.72
N LEU A 70 9.76 19.90 11.59
CA LEU A 70 10.65 19.25 12.55
C LEU A 70 11.74 18.43 11.86
N VAL A 71 11.40 17.71 10.78
CA VAL A 71 12.39 16.95 10.01
C VAL A 71 13.42 17.90 9.39
N GLY A 72 12.97 18.94 8.68
CA GLY A 72 13.84 19.89 8.00
C GLY A 72 14.82 20.58 8.95
N GLU A 73 14.34 21.01 10.13
CA GLU A 73 15.19 21.59 11.18
C GLU A 73 16.25 20.59 11.68
N ARG A 74 15.86 19.33 11.92
CA ARG A 74 16.75 18.29 12.48
C ARG A 74 17.78 17.72 11.49
N ILE A 75 17.53 17.86 10.19
CA ILE A 75 18.50 17.50 9.15
C ILE A 75 19.40 18.70 8.75
N GLY A 76 19.13 19.90 9.27
CA GLY A 76 19.93 21.09 9.01
C GLY A 76 19.56 21.83 7.71
N ALA A 77 18.38 21.57 7.14
CA ALA A 77 17.91 22.32 5.97
C ALA A 77 17.70 23.79 6.32
N GLN A 78 18.22 24.71 5.50
CA GLN A 78 18.26 26.14 5.86
C GLN A 78 17.00 26.91 5.49
N SER A 79 16.49 26.70 4.28
CA SER A 79 15.30 27.38 3.77
C SER A 79 14.51 26.40 2.92
N PHE A 80 13.39 25.92 3.46
CA PHE A 80 12.61 24.85 2.85
C PHE A 80 11.11 25.07 3.03
N THR A 81 10.35 24.38 2.19
CA THR A 81 8.89 24.27 2.29
C THR A 81 8.50 22.89 2.79
N THR A 82 7.32 22.78 3.39
CA THR A 82 6.78 21.52 3.90
C THR A 82 5.51 21.14 3.15
N LEU A 83 5.30 19.84 2.98
CA LEU A 83 4.09 19.29 2.41
C LEU A 83 3.74 17.98 3.13
N TYR A 84 2.48 17.82 3.51
CA TYR A 84 1.99 16.63 4.19
C TYR A 84 1.02 15.85 3.29
N SER A 85 0.99 14.53 3.38
CA SER A 85 0.10 13.73 2.56
C SER A 85 -1.26 13.45 3.23
N PRO A 86 -2.31 13.18 2.43
CA PRO A 86 -3.49 12.46 2.91
C PRO A 86 -3.15 11.01 3.28
N VAL A 87 -4.12 10.27 3.82
CA VAL A 87 -3.94 8.85 4.19
C VAL A 87 -4.00 7.97 2.94
N GLY A 88 -3.09 6.98 2.80
CA GLY A 88 -3.20 5.95 1.78
C GLY A 88 -1.84 5.36 1.39
N GLY A 89 -1.77 4.06 1.12
CA GLY A 89 -0.52 3.42 0.70
C GLY A 89 -0.02 3.84 -0.69
N ASN A 90 -0.84 4.52 -1.50
CA ASN A 90 -0.44 5.06 -2.80
C ASN A 90 0.43 6.32 -2.69
N VAL A 91 0.33 7.05 -1.57
CA VAL A 91 0.84 8.43 -1.49
C VAL A 91 2.36 8.57 -1.60
N PRO A 92 3.24 7.61 -1.20
CA PRO A 92 4.67 7.77 -1.42
C PRO A 92 5.02 7.90 -2.90
N GLN A 93 4.37 7.10 -3.76
CA GLN A 93 4.59 7.16 -5.21
C GLN A 93 3.95 8.42 -5.82
N THR A 94 2.76 8.84 -5.37
CA THR A 94 2.15 10.10 -5.81
C THR A 94 3.03 11.30 -5.46
N LEU A 95 3.60 11.35 -4.25
CA LEU A 95 4.54 12.42 -3.84
C LEU A 95 5.82 12.42 -4.68
N LEU A 96 6.32 11.23 -5.07
CA LEU A 96 7.48 11.10 -5.95
C LEU A 96 7.17 11.60 -7.36
N ASN A 97 6.02 11.21 -7.93
CA ASN A 97 5.57 11.70 -9.24
C ASN A 97 5.49 13.23 -9.25
N GLN A 98 4.88 13.81 -8.20
CA GLN A 98 4.78 15.26 -8.06
C GLN A 98 6.15 15.92 -7.87
N ALA A 99 7.06 15.29 -7.12
CA ALA A 99 8.42 15.80 -6.94
C ALA A 99 9.17 15.86 -8.27
N CYS A 100 9.03 14.84 -9.11
CA CYS A 100 9.63 14.81 -10.44
C CYS A 100 9.10 15.96 -11.32
N LEU A 101 7.79 16.21 -11.33
CA LEU A 101 7.19 17.33 -12.06
C LEU A 101 7.67 18.69 -11.54
N ASP A 102 7.77 18.85 -10.22
CA ASP A 102 8.24 20.10 -9.61
C ASP A 102 9.71 20.37 -9.92
N ILE A 103 10.55 19.33 -9.95
CA ILE A 103 11.96 19.40 -10.33
C ILE A 103 12.10 19.78 -11.81
N GLN A 104 11.39 19.10 -12.72
CA GLN A 104 11.41 19.42 -14.17
C GLN A 104 11.00 20.87 -14.43
N GLN A 105 10.05 21.38 -13.66
CA GLN A 105 9.48 22.72 -13.83
C GLN A 105 10.25 23.79 -13.02
N GLY A 106 11.33 23.40 -12.33
CA GLY A 106 12.17 24.31 -11.54
C GLY A 106 11.50 24.87 -10.29
N ARG A 107 10.42 24.25 -9.80
CA ARG A 107 9.72 24.62 -8.56
C ARG A 107 10.39 24.09 -7.29
N ALA A 108 11.21 23.05 -7.41
CA ALA A 108 11.98 22.49 -6.31
C ALA A 108 13.38 22.09 -6.81
N GLY A 109 14.40 22.30 -5.97
CA GLY A 109 15.78 21.92 -6.25
C GLY A 109 16.11 20.55 -5.69
N VAL A 110 16.02 20.39 -4.37
CA VAL A 110 16.35 19.13 -3.67
C VAL A 110 15.19 18.77 -2.75
N VAL A 111 14.51 17.67 -3.09
CA VAL A 111 13.29 17.21 -2.41
C VAL A 111 13.65 16.03 -1.52
N LEU A 112 13.29 16.12 -0.23
CA LEU A 112 13.24 14.98 0.68
C LEU A 112 11.79 14.51 0.80
N ILE A 113 11.54 13.25 0.46
CA ILE A 113 10.28 12.57 0.79
C ILE A 113 10.57 11.61 1.93
N THR A 114 9.81 11.66 3.02
CA THR A 114 10.03 10.78 4.17
C THR A 114 8.72 10.37 4.84
N GLY A 115 8.75 9.26 5.55
CA GLY A 115 7.63 8.76 6.33
C GLY A 115 8.12 7.76 7.36
N ALA A 116 7.38 7.64 8.47
CA ALA A 116 7.66 6.66 9.50
C ALA A 116 6.44 6.38 10.37
N GLU A 117 6.45 5.21 10.99
CA GLU A 117 5.49 4.83 12.02
C GLU A 117 6.19 4.21 13.22
N THR A 118 5.65 4.47 14.42
CA THR A 118 6.10 3.85 15.69
C THR A 118 4.96 3.08 16.34
N TRP A 119 4.20 2.34 15.52
CA TRP A 119 2.94 1.74 15.95
C TRP A 119 3.15 0.57 16.91
N ARG A 120 4.23 -0.20 16.75
CA ARG A 120 4.61 -1.24 17.72
C ARG A 120 4.91 -0.61 19.07
N THR A 121 5.71 0.45 19.12
CA THR A 121 6.06 1.17 20.34
C THR A 121 4.82 1.75 21.00
N ARG A 122 3.97 2.47 20.25
CA ARG A 122 2.69 3.02 20.75
C ARG A 122 1.80 1.94 21.39
N ARG A 123 1.64 0.80 20.72
CA ARG A 123 0.80 -0.30 21.21
C ARG A 123 1.42 -1.01 22.42
N GLY A 124 2.73 -1.20 22.44
CA GLY A 124 3.43 -1.81 23.57
C GLY A 124 3.42 -0.94 24.83
N LEU A 125 3.63 0.37 24.71
CA LEU A 125 3.51 1.31 25.83
C LEU A 125 2.10 1.28 26.43
N ARG A 126 1.07 1.31 25.58
CA ARG A 126 -0.32 1.22 26.02
C ARG A 126 -0.60 -0.08 26.77
N ALA A 127 -0.03 -1.21 26.34
CA ALA A 127 -0.17 -2.49 27.04
C ALA A 127 0.52 -2.50 28.41
N LYS A 128 1.55 -1.67 28.60
CA LYS A 128 2.26 -1.45 29.88
C LYS A 128 1.69 -0.27 30.70
N GLY A 129 0.56 0.33 30.29
CA GLY A 129 -0.07 1.45 31.00
C GLY A 129 0.53 2.83 30.72
N ALA A 130 1.50 2.94 29.81
CA ALA A 130 2.14 4.19 29.38
C ALA A 130 1.56 4.69 28.03
N ARG A 131 2.02 5.86 27.58
CA ARG A 131 1.64 6.45 26.28
C ARG A 131 2.89 6.83 25.49
N LEU A 132 2.80 6.76 24.16
CA LEU A 132 3.85 7.31 23.30
C LEU A 132 3.93 8.82 23.55
N GLU A 133 5.14 9.31 23.80
CA GLU A 133 5.44 10.73 23.85
C GLU A 133 6.11 11.13 22.54
N TRP A 134 5.74 12.30 22.01
CA TRP A 134 6.32 12.86 20.80
C TRP A 134 6.51 14.36 20.98
N THR A 135 7.33 14.95 20.11
CA THR A 135 7.65 16.37 20.17
C THR A 135 6.39 17.21 19.97
N ALA A 136 6.04 18.00 20.97
CA ALA A 136 4.93 18.96 20.88
C ALA A 136 5.38 20.22 20.12
N GLN A 137 4.54 20.69 19.21
CA GLN A 137 4.71 21.96 18.51
C GLN A 137 3.76 23.00 19.09
N ASP A 138 4.26 24.22 19.27
CA ASP A 138 3.46 25.35 19.75
C ASP A 138 2.28 25.63 18.80
N GLN A 139 1.18 26.17 19.34
CA GLN A 139 -0.01 26.47 18.55
C GLN A 139 0.22 27.54 17.46
N SER A 140 1.25 28.38 17.62
CA SER A 140 1.66 29.37 16.62
C SER A 140 2.24 28.75 15.35
N VAL A 141 2.71 27.50 15.39
CA VAL A 141 3.12 26.76 14.18
C VAL A 141 1.88 26.51 13.32
N PRO A 142 1.83 26.88 12.04
CA PRO A 142 0.69 26.55 11.18
C PRO A 142 0.54 25.03 11.00
N MET A 143 -0.66 24.57 10.62
CA MET A 143 -0.80 23.20 10.12
C MET A 143 -0.08 23.08 8.78
N ALA A 144 0.62 21.96 8.57
CA ALA A 144 1.29 21.70 7.30
C ALA A 144 0.29 21.74 6.12
N PRO A 145 0.67 22.34 4.97
CA PRO A 145 -0.12 22.22 3.74
C PRO A 145 -0.27 20.75 3.35
N VAL A 146 -1.46 20.34 2.89
CA VAL A 146 -1.73 18.95 2.47
C VAL A 146 -1.74 18.86 0.95
N SER A 147 -1.08 17.85 0.37
CA SER A 147 -0.86 17.69 -1.08
C SER A 147 -2.09 17.29 -1.90
N GLY A 148 -3.27 17.20 -1.28
CA GLY A 148 -4.50 16.74 -1.91
C GLY A 148 -5.62 16.56 -0.90
N GLU A 149 -6.74 16.01 -1.36
CA GLU A 149 -7.92 15.75 -0.53
C GLU A 149 -7.99 14.28 -0.08
N ASP A 150 -8.56 14.04 1.10
CA ASP A 150 -8.89 12.69 1.53
C ASP A 150 -10.10 12.18 0.72
N VAL A 151 -9.91 11.07 0.02
CA VAL A 151 -11.00 10.35 -0.65
C VAL A 151 -11.70 9.44 0.36
N PRO A 152 -13.04 9.45 0.45
CA PRO A 152 -13.78 8.52 1.29
C PRO A 152 -13.39 7.07 1.02
N MET A 153 -13.17 6.32 2.10
CA MET A 153 -12.69 4.93 2.03
C MET A 153 -13.83 3.91 2.01
N ALA A 154 -15.06 4.35 2.25
CA ALA A 154 -16.27 3.52 2.28
C ALA A 154 -17.46 4.36 1.82
N GLY A 155 -18.36 3.77 1.03
CA GLY A 155 -19.64 4.37 0.64
C GLY A 155 -20.74 4.13 1.67
N GLU A 156 -21.94 4.64 1.39
CA GLU A 156 -23.08 4.54 2.31
C GLU A 156 -23.52 3.09 2.54
N ALA A 157 -23.45 2.23 1.51
CA ALA A 157 -23.80 0.81 1.61
C ALA A 157 -22.86 0.06 2.58
N GLU A 158 -21.56 0.33 2.52
CA GLU A 158 -20.55 -0.25 3.42
C GLU A 158 -20.74 0.25 4.85
N ILE A 159 -20.96 1.56 5.01
CA ILE A 159 -21.16 2.20 6.32
C ILE A 159 -22.39 1.62 7.01
N ARG A 160 -23.49 1.43 6.27
CA ARG A 160 -24.76 0.88 6.79
C ARG A 160 -24.55 -0.44 7.52
N ILE A 161 -23.79 -1.36 6.94
CA ILE A 161 -23.53 -2.69 7.51
C ILE A 161 -22.25 -2.75 8.35
N ARG A 162 -21.49 -1.65 8.43
CA ARG A 162 -20.17 -1.55 9.11
C ARG A 162 -19.11 -2.45 8.47
N LEU A 163 -19.07 -2.49 7.15
CA LEU A 163 -18.00 -3.10 6.36
C LEU A 163 -16.89 -2.06 6.11
N ASP A 164 -16.10 -1.77 7.16
CA ASP A 164 -15.23 -0.57 7.20
C ASP A 164 -13.75 -0.87 7.47
N ARG A 165 -13.35 -2.15 7.54
CA ARG A 165 -11.96 -2.55 7.79
C ARG A 165 -11.37 -3.23 6.55
N PRO A 166 -10.09 -2.93 6.20
CA PRO A 166 -9.39 -3.66 5.15
C PRO A 166 -9.40 -5.18 5.38
N ALA A 167 -9.26 -5.60 6.64
CA ALA A 167 -9.28 -7.02 7.03
C ALA A 167 -10.63 -7.71 6.81
N TYR A 168 -11.70 -6.97 6.48
CA TYR A 168 -13.01 -7.53 6.08
C TYR A 168 -13.14 -7.47 4.56
N VAL A 169 -12.82 -6.32 3.96
CA VAL A 169 -13.03 -6.06 2.53
C VAL A 169 -12.11 -6.87 1.61
N TYR A 170 -10.81 -6.94 1.89
CA TYR A 170 -9.88 -7.69 1.04
C TYR A 170 -10.14 -9.21 0.99
N PRO A 171 -10.53 -9.89 2.09
CA PRO A 171 -10.98 -11.27 2.01
C PRO A 171 -12.25 -11.45 1.17
N LEU A 172 -13.13 -10.45 1.11
CA LEU A 172 -14.29 -10.48 0.21
C LEU A 172 -13.86 -10.43 -1.26
N PHE A 173 -12.84 -9.63 -1.61
CA PHE A 173 -12.23 -9.67 -2.95
C PHE A 173 -11.54 -11.00 -3.25
N GLU A 174 -10.94 -11.64 -2.24
CA GLU A 174 -10.33 -12.96 -2.39
C GLU A 174 -11.39 -14.02 -2.76
N GLN A 175 -12.52 -14.02 -2.07
CA GLN A 175 -13.63 -14.90 -2.42
C GLN A 175 -14.16 -14.61 -3.83
N ALA A 176 -14.25 -13.34 -4.24
CA ALA A 176 -14.64 -12.97 -5.60
C ALA A 176 -13.65 -13.50 -6.65
N LEU A 177 -12.33 -13.40 -6.40
CA LEU A 177 -11.28 -13.94 -7.26
C LEU A 177 -11.40 -15.45 -7.41
N ARG A 178 -11.53 -16.17 -6.29
CA ARG A 178 -11.71 -17.62 -6.28
C ARG A 178 -12.92 -18.04 -7.15
N LEU A 179 -14.06 -17.39 -6.93
CA LEU A 179 -15.30 -17.69 -7.63
C LEU A 179 -15.19 -17.41 -9.13
N ALA A 180 -14.60 -16.27 -9.51
CA ALA A 180 -14.35 -15.92 -10.91
C ALA A 180 -13.43 -16.94 -11.62
N ASN A 181 -12.45 -17.50 -10.89
CA ASN A 181 -11.55 -18.52 -11.42
C ASN A 181 -12.15 -19.94 -11.40
N GLY A 182 -13.34 -20.15 -10.81
CA GLY A 182 -13.94 -21.47 -10.66
C GLY A 182 -13.13 -22.41 -9.76
N GLU A 183 -12.32 -21.87 -8.84
CA GLU A 183 -11.43 -22.65 -7.98
C GLU A 183 -12.18 -23.24 -6.78
N SER A 184 -11.83 -24.48 -6.40
CA SER A 184 -12.25 -25.03 -5.12
C SER A 184 -11.62 -24.22 -3.98
N VAL A 185 -12.26 -24.21 -2.81
CA VAL A 185 -11.72 -23.55 -1.61
C VAL A 185 -10.32 -24.07 -1.26
N GLN A 186 -10.10 -25.38 -1.32
CA GLN A 186 -8.84 -25.98 -0.91
C GLN A 186 -7.69 -25.67 -1.89
N ASP A 187 -7.96 -25.69 -3.19
CA ASP A 187 -6.96 -25.35 -4.21
C ASP A 187 -6.58 -23.88 -4.10
N HIS A 188 -7.57 -23.03 -3.88
CA HIS A 188 -7.36 -21.60 -3.70
C HIS A 188 -6.50 -21.28 -2.48
N LEU A 189 -6.81 -21.86 -1.31
CA LEU A 189 -6.02 -21.70 -0.08
C LEU A 189 -4.55 -22.16 -0.27
N THR A 190 -4.36 -23.27 -1.00
CA THR A 190 -3.02 -23.77 -1.33
C THR A 190 -2.27 -22.77 -2.21
N ARG A 191 -2.94 -22.21 -3.22
CA ARG A 191 -2.36 -21.25 -4.16
C ARG A 191 -1.97 -19.95 -3.48
N ILE A 192 -2.85 -19.36 -2.67
CA ILE A 192 -2.54 -18.10 -1.95
C ILE A 192 -1.50 -18.32 -0.85
N GLY A 193 -1.47 -19.50 -0.21
CA GLY A 193 -0.40 -19.89 0.72
C GLY A 193 0.97 -19.95 0.02
N ALA A 194 1.03 -20.56 -1.17
CA ALA A 194 2.26 -20.63 -1.97
C ALA A 194 2.72 -19.26 -2.47
N LEU A 195 1.79 -18.40 -2.92
CA LEU A 195 2.08 -17.00 -3.27
C LEU A 195 2.73 -16.28 -2.10
N TRP A 196 2.13 -16.38 -0.91
CA TRP A 196 2.63 -15.68 0.25
C TRP A 196 3.96 -16.24 0.78
N ALA A 197 4.22 -17.54 0.62
CA ALA A 197 5.51 -18.14 0.92
C ALA A 197 6.64 -17.58 0.04
N ARG A 198 6.36 -17.27 -1.24
CA ARG A 198 7.33 -16.59 -2.13
C ARG A 198 7.65 -15.18 -1.65
N PHE A 199 6.64 -14.43 -1.19
CA PHE A 199 6.84 -13.11 -0.58
C PHE A 199 7.68 -13.21 0.70
N ASN A 200 7.41 -14.21 1.54
CA ASN A 200 8.23 -14.46 2.73
C ASN A 200 9.69 -14.77 2.38
N ALA A 201 9.94 -15.58 1.35
CA ALA A 201 11.30 -15.91 0.93
C ALA A 201 12.10 -14.66 0.56
N VAL A 202 11.51 -13.70 -0.17
CA VAL A 202 12.14 -12.41 -0.47
C VAL A 202 12.40 -11.61 0.81
N ALA A 203 11.45 -11.58 1.75
CA ALA A 203 11.63 -10.88 3.04
C ALA A 203 12.76 -11.47 3.90
N VAL A 204 13.00 -12.78 3.87
CA VAL A 204 14.08 -13.43 4.64
C VAL A 204 15.44 -12.82 4.29
N ASP A 205 15.67 -12.61 2.99
CA ASP A 205 16.92 -12.09 2.46
C ASP A 205 17.02 -10.55 2.52
N ASN A 206 15.88 -9.85 2.56
CA ASN A 206 15.84 -8.40 2.71
C ASN A 206 16.30 -7.95 4.12
N PRO A 207 17.42 -7.21 4.25
CA PRO A 207 17.91 -6.74 5.55
C PRO A 207 16.94 -5.76 6.24
N HIS A 208 16.11 -5.07 5.46
CA HIS A 208 15.15 -4.08 5.93
C HIS A 208 13.80 -4.69 6.32
N ALA A 209 13.57 -5.99 6.07
CA ALA A 209 12.30 -6.62 6.40
C ALA A 209 12.07 -6.82 7.90
N TRP A 210 10.83 -6.62 8.34
CA TRP A 210 10.45 -6.75 9.74
C TRP A 210 10.44 -8.21 10.23
N ILE A 211 9.88 -9.13 9.46
CA ILE A 211 9.80 -10.57 9.72
C ILE A 211 10.66 -11.29 8.70
N ARG A 212 11.78 -11.83 9.16
CA ARG A 212 12.76 -12.56 8.34
C ARG A 212 12.82 -14.04 8.67
N THR A 213 11.86 -14.54 9.45
CA THR A 213 11.72 -15.96 9.75
C THR A 213 11.07 -16.65 8.54
N PRO A 214 11.70 -17.72 8.00
CA PRO A 214 11.09 -18.52 6.95
C PRO A 214 9.75 -19.11 7.40
N ALA A 215 8.77 -19.10 6.51
CA ALA A 215 7.44 -19.69 6.71
C ALA A 215 7.01 -20.42 5.44
N SER A 216 6.60 -21.68 5.59
CA SER A 216 6.07 -22.48 4.50
C SER A 216 4.64 -22.07 4.13
N ALA A 217 4.22 -22.43 2.92
CA ALA A 217 2.86 -22.19 2.44
C ALA A 217 1.80 -22.77 3.40
N ALA A 218 2.03 -23.97 3.93
CA ALA A 218 1.13 -24.64 4.86
C ALA A 218 1.03 -23.89 6.20
N GLU A 219 2.16 -23.41 6.74
CA GLU A 219 2.17 -22.61 7.99
C GLU A 219 1.44 -21.27 7.82
N ILE A 220 1.51 -20.67 6.63
CA ILE A 220 0.84 -19.41 6.31
C ILE A 220 -0.67 -19.63 6.13
N ALA A 221 -1.10 -20.67 5.40
CA ALA A 221 -2.50 -20.92 5.12
C ALA A 221 -3.28 -21.55 6.30
N THR A 222 -2.59 -22.27 7.20
CA THR A 222 -3.26 -23.00 8.27
C THR A 222 -3.35 -22.18 9.56
N PRO A 223 -4.55 -22.04 10.16
CA PRO A 223 -4.70 -21.42 11.47
C PRO A 223 -3.87 -22.13 12.55
N GLY A 224 -3.27 -21.36 13.45
CA GLY A 224 -2.55 -21.90 14.60
C GLY A 224 -2.29 -20.88 15.70
N PRO A 225 -1.63 -21.26 16.81
CA PRO A 225 -1.47 -20.38 17.99
C PRO A 225 -0.80 -19.03 17.69
N ARG A 226 0.11 -19.00 16.71
CA ARG A 226 0.82 -17.78 16.27
C ARG A 226 0.26 -17.19 14.98
N ASN A 227 -0.66 -17.89 14.33
CA ASN A 227 -1.26 -17.56 13.04
C ASN A 227 -2.78 -17.75 13.08
N ARG A 228 -3.46 -17.09 14.01
CA ARG A 228 -4.92 -17.21 14.16
C ARG A 228 -5.65 -16.73 12.91
N MET A 229 -6.91 -17.13 12.78
CA MET A 229 -7.81 -16.57 11.77
C MET A 229 -8.16 -15.11 12.10
N ILE A 230 -8.23 -14.26 11.06
CA ILE A 230 -8.64 -12.85 11.19
C ILE A 230 -10.03 -12.67 10.58
N SER A 231 -10.14 -13.02 9.30
CA SER A 231 -11.40 -13.12 8.58
C SER A 231 -11.20 -14.19 7.54
N TRP A 232 -12.15 -15.10 7.39
CA TRP A 232 -12.07 -16.12 6.34
C TRP A 232 -11.94 -15.46 4.94
N PRO A 233 -10.98 -15.87 4.08
CA PRO A 233 -10.05 -17.00 4.22
C PRO A 233 -8.66 -16.69 4.81
N TYR A 234 -8.42 -15.48 5.31
CA TYR A 234 -7.09 -15.00 5.72
C TYR A 234 -6.72 -15.23 7.19
N THR A 235 -5.70 -16.04 7.39
CA THR A 235 -4.94 -16.09 8.65
C THR A 235 -4.17 -14.79 8.89
N LYS A 236 -3.67 -14.60 10.11
CA LYS A 236 -2.86 -13.43 10.49
C LYS A 236 -1.66 -13.21 9.55
N LEU A 237 -1.00 -14.27 9.09
CA LEU A 237 0.14 -14.18 8.18
C LEU A 237 -0.26 -13.84 6.75
N MET A 238 -1.55 -13.81 6.39
CA MET A 238 -2.05 -13.30 5.10
C MET A 238 -2.54 -11.85 5.18
N ASN A 239 -2.30 -11.17 6.32
CA ASN A 239 -2.67 -9.78 6.53
C ASN A 239 -1.41 -8.90 6.61
N SER A 240 -1.54 -7.62 6.27
CA SER A 240 -0.48 -6.64 6.46
C SER A 240 -0.06 -6.53 7.93
N ASN A 241 1.24 -6.32 8.16
CA ASN A 241 1.80 -6.18 9.50
C ASN A 241 2.10 -4.72 9.83
N ASN A 242 1.15 -4.04 10.47
CA ASN A 242 1.37 -2.68 10.98
C ASN A 242 1.99 -2.62 12.38
N MET A 243 2.36 -3.76 12.97
CA MET A 243 3.00 -3.81 14.30
C MET A 243 4.52 -3.64 14.17
N VAL A 244 4.93 -2.50 13.63
CA VAL A 244 6.31 -2.19 13.27
C VAL A 244 6.68 -0.78 13.71
N ASP A 245 7.98 -0.55 13.92
CA ASP A 245 8.57 0.78 14.08
C ASP A 245 9.59 0.97 12.94
N GLN A 246 9.18 1.61 11.84
CA GLN A 246 9.97 1.71 10.60
C GLN A 246 9.89 3.11 10.02
N GLY A 247 10.98 3.55 9.40
CA GLY A 247 11.04 4.81 8.65
C GLY A 247 11.78 4.63 7.33
N ALA A 248 11.42 5.44 6.35
CA ALA A 248 12.11 5.53 5.07
C ALA A 248 12.26 6.98 4.62
N ALA A 249 13.23 7.22 3.75
CA ALA A 249 13.48 8.51 3.14
C ALA A 249 14.01 8.35 1.71
N LEU A 250 13.63 9.27 0.83
CA LEU A 250 14.05 9.36 -0.56
C LEU A 250 14.50 10.80 -0.84
N VAL A 251 15.64 10.97 -1.50
CA VAL A 251 16.18 12.28 -1.90
C VAL A 251 16.17 12.37 -3.41
N LEU A 252 15.35 13.25 -3.95
CA LEU A 252 15.26 13.52 -5.39
C LEU A 252 15.79 14.91 -5.71
N THR A 253 16.40 15.05 -6.88
CA THR A 253 16.85 16.33 -7.41
C THR A 253 16.92 16.29 -8.94
N SER A 254 17.37 17.36 -9.58
CA SER A 254 17.66 17.35 -11.02
C SER A 254 19.09 16.86 -11.29
N VAL A 255 19.38 16.33 -12.47
CA VAL A 255 20.76 15.96 -12.88
C VAL A 255 21.76 17.11 -12.69
N GLY A 256 21.34 18.33 -13.00
CA GLY A 256 22.16 19.54 -12.78
C GLY A 256 22.52 19.75 -11.31
N TRP A 257 21.56 19.57 -10.40
CA TRP A 257 21.81 19.64 -8.96
C TRP A 257 22.61 18.45 -8.44
N ALA A 258 22.31 17.23 -8.88
CA ALA A 258 23.08 16.04 -8.53
C ALA A 258 24.58 16.21 -8.87
N THR A 259 24.85 16.81 -10.04
CA THR A 259 26.22 17.15 -10.47
C THR A 259 26.86 18.20 -9.58
N ARG A 260 26.14 19.29 -9.24
CA ARG A 260 26.63 20.35 -8.31
C ARG A 260 26.91 19.81 -6.91
N LEU A 261 26.04 18.91 -6.45
CA LEU A 261 26.18 18.18 -5.20
C LEU A 261 27.21 17.04 -5.31
N GLN A 262 27.87 16.85 -6.45
CA GLN A 262 28.91 15.84 -6.66
C GLN A 262 28.45 14.45 -6.21
N ILE A 263 27.24 14.06 -6.60
CA ILE A 263 26.73 12.71 -6.39
C ILE A 263 27.26 11.84 -7.54
N PRO A 264 27.92 10.70 -7.25
CA PRO A 264 28.41 9.82 -8.29
C PRO A 264 27.26 9.29 -9.18
N ALA A 265 27.45 9.31 -10.50
CA ALA A 265 26.40 9.00 -11.46
C ALA A 265 25.97 7.53 -11.42
N GLU A 266 26.83 6.63 -10.92
CA GLU A 266 26.52 5.22 -10.69
C GLU A 266 25.47 5.00 -9.59
N GLN A 267 25.16 6.02 -8.77
CA GLN A 267 24.13 5.96 -7.72
C GLN A 267 22.77 6.51 -8.21
N TRP A 268 22.71 7.00 -9.45
CA TRP A 268 21.53 7.67 -9.96
C TRP A 268 20.48 6.66 -10.42
N VAL A 269 19.27 6.81 -9.88
CA VAL A 269 18.09 6.07 -10.34
C VAL A 269 17.10 7.06 -10.91
N PHE A 270 16.73 6.87 -12.16
CA PHE A 270 15.82 7.73 -12.89
C PHE A 270 14.39 7.18 -12.79
N PRO A 271 13.43 7.99 -12.33
CA PRO A 271 12.03 7.79 -12.65
C PRO A 271 11.83 8.03 -14.15
N HIS A 272 11.28 7.04 -14.86
CA HIS A 272 10.96 7.15 -16.30
C HIS A 272 9.55 7.66 -16.51
N ALA A 273 8.59 7.06 -15.80
CA ALA A 273 7.20 7.41 -15.91
C ALA A 273 6.46 7.16 -14.61
N GLY A 274 5.34 7.87 -14.44
CA GLY A 274 4.38 7.60 -13.38
C GLY A 274 2.95 7.91 -13.81
N THR A 275 1.99 7.31 -13.13
CA THR A 275 0.57 7.61 -13.33
C THR A 275 -0.17 7.53 -12.02
N ASP A 276 -1.27 8.25 -11.91
CA ASP A 276 -2.21 8.15 -10.80
C ASP A 276 -3.64 7.95 -11.33
N ALA A 277 -4.42 7.11 -10.65
CA ALA A 277 -5.84 6.93 -10.91
C ALA A 277 -6.56 6.28 -9.73
N TYR A 278 -7.84 6.55 -9.60
CA TYR A 278 -8.72 6.00 -8.59
C TYR A 278 -9.79 5.12 -9.23
N ASP A 279 -10.00 3.95 -8.61
CA ASP A 279 -11.19 3.12 -8.80
C ASP A 279 -12.39 3.73 -8.06
N THR A 280 -13.54 3.08 -8.16
CA THR A 280 -14.76 3.43 -7.41
C THR A 280 -14.49 3.57 -5.90
N PRO A 281 -14.90 4.69 -5.27
CA PRO A 281 -14.78 4.87 -3.82
C PRO A 281 -15.59 3.83 -3.04
N SER A 282 -16.81 3.53 -3.48
CA SER A 282 -17.61 2.43 -2.94
C SER A 282 -17.28 1.12 -3.65
N ILE A 283 -17.00 0.08 -2.88
CA ILE A 283 -16.80 -1.27 -3.41
C ILE A 283 -18.10 -1.86 -3.95
N ALA A 284 -19.26 -1.38 -3.47
CA ALA A 284 -20.56 -1.81 -3.98
C ALA A 284 -20.76 -1.40 -5.44
N GLU A 285 -20.16 -0.28 -5.86
CA GLU A 285 -20.26 0.29 -7.21
C GLU A 285 -19.29 -0.32 -8.22
N ARG A 286 -18.39 -1.22 -7.80
CA ARG A 286 -17.46 -1.89 -8.72
C ARG A 286 -18.22 -2.68 -9.76
N ASP A 287 -17.80 -2.62 -11.02
CA ASP A 287 -18.35 -3.55 -12.02
C ASP A 287 -18.16 -5.00 -11.55
N GLU A 288 -16.92 -5.37 -11.26
CA GLU A 288 -16.52 -6.67 -10.74
C GLU A 288 -15.62 -6.53 -9.50
N LEU A 289 -15.90 -7.29 -8.44
CA LEU A 289 -15.17 -7.21 -7.16
C LEU A 289 -13.75 -7.79 -7.22
N HIS A 290 -13.48 -8.64 -8.21
CA HIS A 290 -12.21 -9.33 -8.42
C HIS A 290 -11.30 -8.63 -9.45
N ARG A 291 -11.66 -7.42 -9.88
CA ARG A 291 -10.95 -6.63 -10.89
C ARG A 291 -10.66 -5.22 -10.40
N SER A 292 -9.76 -4.53 -11.08
CA SER A 292 -9.56 -3.09 -10.90
C SER A 292 -9.24 -2.41 -12.21
N THR A 293 -10.23 -1.69 -12.72
CA THR A 293 -10.11 -0.86 -13.93
C THR A 293 -9.00 0.18 -13.78
N ALA A 294 -8.85 0.76 -12.59
CA ALA A 294 -7.82 1.76 -12.34
C ALA A 294 -6.41 1.17 -12.48
N ILE A 295 -6.17 -0.05 -11.97
CA ILE A 295 -4.88 -0.72 -12.12
C ILE A 295 -4.60 -1.03 -13.59
N ARG A 296 -5.57 -1.60 -14.29
CA ARG A 296 -5.45 -1.95 -15.71
C ARG A 296 -5.06 -0.75 -16.57
N ILE A 297 -5.78 0.35 -16.42
CA ILE A 297 -5.61 1.54 -17.26
C ILE A 297 -4.34 2.31 -16.87
N ALA A 298 -4.17 2.63 -15.59
CA ALA A 298 -3.04 3.44 -15.15
C ALA A 298 -1.73 2.66 -15.25
N GLY A 299 -1.72 1.37 -14.91
CA GLY A 299 -0.55 0.50 -15.06
C GLY A 299 -0.09 0.36 -16.51
N ALA A 300 -1.02 0.08 -17.43
CA ALA A 300 -0.71 0.05 -18.86
C ALA A 300 -0.21 1.41 -19.37
N ARG A 301 -0.82 2.51 -18.91
CA ARG A 301 -0.38 3.86 -19.29
C ARG A 301 1.02 4.19 -18.78
N ALA A 302 1.38 3.78 -17.57
CA ALA A 302 2.72 4.01 -17.03
C ALA A 302 3.80 3.30 -17.89
N LEU A 303 3.54 2.07 -18.32
CA LEU A 303 4.42 1.32 -19.22
C LEU A 303 4.51 1.99 -20.60
N GLU A 304 3.38 2.40 -21.17
CA GLU A 304 3.35 3.12 -22.45
C GLU A 304 4.13 4.44 -22.41
N LEU A 305 3.98 5.22 -21.32
CA LEU A 305 4.72 6.47 -21.12
C LEU A 305 6.23 6.24 -21.05
N ALA A 306 6.66 5.10 -20.49
CA ALA A 306 8.06 4.68 -20.44
C ALA A 306 8.56 4.04 -21.75
N GLY A 307 7.66 3.76 -22.71
CA GLY A 307 8.00 3.07 -23.96
C GLY A 307 8.32 1.59 -23.77
N LEU A 308 7.73 0.94 -22.77
CA LEU A 308 7.99 -0.45 -22.38
C LEU A 308 6.71 -1.31 -22.47
N GLY A 309 6.88 -2.60 -22.68
CA GLY A 309 5.91 -3.63 -22.33
C GLY A 309 6.17 -4.20 -20.94
N ILE A 310 5.22 -4.95 -20.38
CA ILE A 310 5.38 -5.58 -19.05
C ILE A 310 6.54 -6.59 -19.03
N ASP A 311 6.83 -7.23 -20.16
CA ASP A 311 7.91 -8.20 -20.29
C ASP A 311 9.31 -7.55 -20.36
N ASP A 312 9.38 -6.23 -20.55
CA ASP A 312 10.63 -5.46 -20.46
C ASP A 312 10.98 -5.08 -19.01
N VAL A 313 10.14 -5.44 -18.04
CA VAL A 313 10.34 -5.13 -16.61
C VAL A 313 10.84 -6.35 -15.85
N GLU A 314 12.05 -6.27 -15.32
CA GLU A 314 12.68 -7.37 -14.57
C GLU A 314 12.36 -7.36 -13.07
N TYR A 315 12.21 -6.18 -12.47
CA TYR A 315 11.91 -6.06 -11.05
C TYR A 315 10.51 -5.53 -10.84
N VAL A 316 9.72 -6.23 -10.02
CA VAL A 316 8.36 -5.82 -9.69
C VAL A 316 8.21 -5.76 -8.18
N ASP A 317 7.59 -4.70 -7.69
CA ASP A 317 7.02 -4.68 -6.35
C ASP A 317 5.56 -4.27 -6.39
N LEU A 318 4.70 -5.28 -6.31
CA LEU A 318 3.26 -5.08 -6.21
C LEU A 318 2.89 -4.76 -4.76
N TYR A 319 2.08 -3.72 -4.58
CA TYR A 319 1.51 -3.43 -3.27
C TYR A 319 0.73 -4.63 -2.72
N SER A 320 1.07 -5.07 -1.51
CA SER A 320 0.79 -6.42 -1.03
C SER A 320 0.23 -6.45 0.39
N CYS A 321 -0.80 -5.63 0.66
CA CYS A 321 -1.47 -5.65 1.97
C CYS A 321 -2.16 -6.99 2.24
N PHE A 322 -2.63 -7.66 1.19
CA PHE A 322 -3.33 -8.94 1.21
C PHE A 322 -3.04 -9.70 -0.11
N PRO A 323 -3.12 -11.04 -0.12
CA PRO A 323 -2.97 -11.84 -1.34
C PRO A 323 -3.87 -11.39 -2.50
N SER A 324 -5.14 -11.08 -2.24
CA SER A 324 -6.08 -10.60 -3.25
C SER A 324 -5.61 -9.31 -3.94
N ALA A 325 -4.96 -8.38 -3.23
CA ALA A 325 -4.44 -7.16 -3.84
C ALA A 325 -3.35 -7.48 -4.89
N VAL A 326 -2.46 -8.41 -4.56
CA VAL A 326 -1.39 -8.87 -5.46
C VAL A 326 -1.97 -9.60 -6.66
N GLN A 327 -2.96 -10.48 -6.44
CA GLN A 327 -3.60 -11.23 -7.51
C GLN A 327 -4.33 -10.33 -8.50
N VAL A 328 -5.14 -9.38 -8.01
CA VAL A 328 -5.81 -8.40 -8.88
C VAL A 328 -4.77 -7.60 -9.66
N ALA A 329 -3.76 -7.06 -8.98
CA ALA A 329 -2.74 -6.26 -9.65
C ALA A 329 -1.96 -7.06 -10.70
N ALA A 330 -1.56 -8.29 -10.38
CA ALA A 330 -0.85 -9.16 -11.31
C ALA A 330 -1.71 -9.48 -12.55
N ALA A 331 -2.98 -9.84 -12.36
CA ALA A 331 -3.89 -10.13 -13.46
C ALA A 331 -4.09 -8.92 -14.39
N GLU A 332 -4.34 -7.74 -13.82
CA GLU A 332 -4.58 -6.51 -14.60
C GLU A 332 -3.33 -6.00 -15.34
N LEU A 333 -2.13 -6.35 -14.86
CA LEU A 333 -0.85 -5.98 -15.47
C LEU A 333 -0.29 -7.07 -16.41
N GLY A 334 -0.93 -8.25 -16.48
CA GLY A 334 -0.44 -9.38 -17.28
C GLY A 334 0.76 -10.11 -16.66
N LEU A 335 0.91 -10.08 -15.34
CA LEU A 335 1.95 -10.79 -14.60
C LEU A 335 1.44 -12.15 -14.11
N SER A 336 2.27 -13.19 -14.26
CA SER A 336 2.02 -14.48 -13.60
C SER A 336 2.29 -14.36 -12.10
N VAL A 337 1.41 -14.95 -11.29
CA VAL A 337 1.55 -14.97 -9.84
C VAL A 337 2.55 -16.01 -9.34
N ASP A 338 2.93 -16.96 -10.19
CA ASP A 338 3.73 -18.14 -9.89
C ASP A 338 5.03 -18.24 -10.68
N ASP A 339 5.40 -17.21 -11.43
CA ASP A 339 6.68 -17.11 -12.13
C ASP A 339 7.85 -17.03 -11.13
N PRO A 340 8.71 -18.07 -11.05
CA PRO A 340 9.85 -18.06 -10.14
C PRO A 340 10.98 -17.14 -10.64
N ALA A 341 11.02 -16.81 -11.93
CA ALA A 341 12.06 -15.95 -12.52
C ALA A 341 11.79 -14.46 -12.27
N ARG A 342 10.53 -14.09 -12.02
CA ARG A 342 10.12 -12.71 -11.75
C ARG A 342 9.22 -12.63 -10.51
N PRO A 343 9.81 -12.62 -9.30
CA PRO A 343 9.06 -12.38 -8.07
C PRO A 343 8.24 -11.09 -8.14
N LEU A 344 7.03 -11.11 -7.59
CA LEU A 344 6.11 -9.95 -7.56
C LEU A 344 6.42 -8.95 -6.44
N THR A 345 7.57 -9.09 -5.79
CA THR A 345 8.08 -8.19 -4.76
C THR A 345 9.60 -8.21 -4.74
N VAL A 346 10.21 -7.06 -4.46
CA VAL A 346 11.62 -6.95 -4.09
C VAL A 346 11.80 -6.78 -2.58
N THR A 347 10.75 -6.36 -1.87
CA THR A 347 10.79 -6.11 -0.42
C THR A 347 10.38 -7.33 0.42
N GLY A 348 9.53 -8.19 -0.11
CA GLY A 348 8.85 -9.26 0.61
C GLY A 348 7.45 -8.90 1.13
N GLY A 349 6.94 -7.72 0.80
CA GLY A 349 5.55 -7.32 1.00
C GLY A 349 5.11 -6.96 2.42
N LEU A 350 3.93 -6.34 2.57
CA LEU A 350 3.51 -5.68 3.82
C LEU A 350 3.35 -6.62 5.02
N THR A 351 3.12 -7.92 4.81
CA THR A 351 3.12 -8.89 5.91
C THR A 351 4.51 -9.04 6.52
N PHE A 352 5.53 -9.21 5.68
CA PHE A 352 6.85 -9.66 6.11
C PHE A 352 7.87 -8.52 6.15
N ALA A 353 7.95 -7.71 5.09
CA ALA A 353 8.76 -6.49 5.09
C ALA A 353 8.31 -5.51 6.19
N GLY A 354 7.02 -5.55 6.53
CA GLY A 354 6.37 -4.64 7.46
C GLY A 354 5.56 -3.59 6.70
N GLY A 355 4.42 -3.20 7.27
CA GLY A 355 3.48 -2.25 6.68
C GLY A 355 3.30 -1.04 7.59
N PRO A 356 4.21 -0.04 7.57
CA PRO A 356 4.09 1.19 8.34
C PRO A 356 2.96 2.08 7.76
N TRP A 357 1.72 1.61 7.85
CA TRP A 357 0.51 2.23 7.35
C TRP A 357 0.66 2.75 5.91
N SER A 358 0.66 4.07 5.73
CA SER A 358 0.73 4.72 4.41
C SER A 358 2.12 4.65 3.77
N ASN A 359 3.16 4.22 4.51
CA ASN A 359 4.55 4.42 4.10
C ASN A 359 5.26 3.18 3.52
N TYR A 360 4.58 2.03 3.33
CA TYR A 360 5.23 0.82 2.78
C TYR A 360 5.91 1.10 1.42
N VAL A 361 5.26 1.82 0.52
CA VAL A 361 5.76 2.02 -0.85
C VAL A 361 7.07 2.81 -0.87
N MET A 362 7.35 3.61 0.15
CA MET A 362 8.64 4.29 0.24
C MET A 362 9.79 3.29 0.43
N HIS A 363 9.58 2.24 1.24
CA HIS A 363 10.53 1.13 1.39
C HIS A 363 10.68 0.34 0.08
N SER A 364 9.58 0.19 -0.67
CA SER A 364 9.59 -0.41 -2.00
C SER A 364 10.47 0.37 -2.97
N ILE A 365 10.30 1.69 -3.06
CA ILE A 365 11.12 2.58 -3.92
C ILE A 365 12.59 2.52 -3.50
N ALA A 366 12.88 2.59 -2.19
CA ALA A 366 14.25 2.50 -1.69
C ALA A 366 14.92 1.17 -2.05
N THR A 367 14.21 0.05 -1.87
CA THR A 367 14.73 -1.29 -2.20
C THR A 367 14.90 -1.50 -3.70
N VAL A 368 13.97 -0.99 -4.52
CA VAL A 368 14.12 -0.99 -5.98
C VAL A 368 15.35 -0.17 -6.40
N ALA A 369 15.60 0.97 -5.78
CA ALA A 369 16.77 1.78 -6.08
C ALA A 369 18.09 1.05 -5.74
N GLU A 370 18.16 0.37 -4.59
CA GLU A 370 19.28 -0.51 -4.22
C GLU A 370 19.53 -1.59 -5.28
N VAL A 371 18.46 -2.29 -5.69
CA VAL A 371 18.55 -3.39 -6.65
C VAL A 371 18.93 -2.90 -8.05
N LEU A 372 18.40 -1.77 -8.51
CA LEU A 372 18.73 -1.18 -9.80
C LEU A 372 20.18 -0.68 -9.87
N VAL A 373 20.67 -0.03 -8.81
CA VAL A 373 22.09 0.40 -8.73
C VAL A 373 23.02 -0.81 -8.77
N ALA A 374 22.65 -1.91 -8.10
CA ALA A 374 23.42 -3.16 -8.16
C ALA A 374 23.32 -3.88 -9.51
N ASN A 375 22.28 -3.60 -10.31
CA ASN A 375 22.01 -4.24 -11.60
C ASN A 375 21.66 -3.19 -12.68
N PRO A 376 22.64 -2.37 -13.12
CA PRO A 376 22.38 -1.30 -14.07
C PRO A 376 21.82 -1.81 -15.40
N GLY A 377 20.96 -1.00 -16.02
CA GLY A 377 20.30 -1.30 -17.30
C GLY A 377 19.00 -2.09 -17.20
N ARG A 378 18.64 -2.53 -16.00
CA ARG A 378 17.34 -3.16 -15.71
C ARG A 378 16.22 -2.12 -15.53
N ARG A 379 14.97 -2.59 -15.54
CA ARG A 379 13.78 -1.80 -15.28
C ARG A 379 13.00 -2.36 -14.11
N ALA A 380 12.37 -1.45 -13.38
CA ALA A 380 11.51 -1.79 -12.26
C ALA A 380 10.14 -1.13 -12.36
N LEU A 381 9.10 -1.88 -11.97
CA LEU A 381 7.74 -1.38 -11.78
C LEU A 381 7.37 -1.45 -10.30
N ILE A 382 6.88 -0.33 -9.78
CA ILE A 382 6.26 -0.27 -8.46
C ILE A 382 4.78 0.05 -8.63
N THR A 383 3.95 -0.67 -7.88
CA THR A 383 2.54 -0.33 -7.72
C THR A 383 2.28 0.11 -6.29
N ALA A 384 1.43 1.12 -6.15
CA ALA A 384 1.14 1.74 -4.88
C ALA A 384 -0.38 1.80 -4.72
N ASN A 385 -0.93 1.22 -3.65
CA ASN A 385 -2.37 1.12 -3.45
C ASN A 385 -2.80 1.73 -2.10
N GLY A 386 -3.85 2.55 -2.14
CA GLY A 386 -4.54 3.09 -0.98
C GLY A 386 -6.02 2.69 -0.98
N GLY A 387 -6.59 2.49 0.20
CA GLY A 387 -7.99 2.06 0.30
C GLY A 387 -8.19 0.58 0.03
N TYR A 388 -9.30 0.26 -0.62
CA TYR A 388 -9.73 -1.09 -0.90
C TYR A 388 -9.42 -1.48 -2.34
N LEU A 389 -8.21 -1.22 -2.86
CA LEU A 389 -7.94 -1.11 -4.31
C LEU A 389 -8.61 0.13 -4.92
N THR A 390 -8.64 1.22 -4.15
CA THR A 390 -9.36 2.44 -4.54
C THR A 390 -8.43 3.47 -5.15
N LYS A 391 -7.25 3.71 -4.57
CA LYS A 391 -6.32 4.74 -5.04
C LYS A 391 -5.05 4.09 -5.52
N HIS A 392 -4.62 4.38 -6.74
CA HIS A 392 -3.46 3.75 -7.34
C HIS A 392 -2.47 4.78 -7.86
N SER A 393 -1.20 4.49 -7.64
CA SER A 393 -0.08 5.23 -8.20
C SER A 393 0.98 4.25 -8.69
N PHE A 394 1.59 4.55 -9.83
CA PHE A 394 2.57 3.68 -10.50
C PHE A 394 3.86 4.45 -10.75
N GLY A 395 4.98 3.74 -10.73
CA GLY A 395 6.30 4.27 -11.09
C GLY A 395 7.14 3.26 -11.85
N ILE A 396 7.76 3.71 -12.94
CA ILE A 396 8.76 2.98 -13.72
C ILE A 396 10.14 3.58 -13.43
N TYR A 397 11.12 2.74 -13.12
CA TYR A 397 12.46 3.16 -12.71
C TYR A 397 13.55 2.43 -13.49
N GLY A 398 14.71 3.07 -13.64
CA GLY A 398 15.91 2.52 -14.27
C GLY A 398 17.15 3.34 -13.93
N THR A 399 18.35 2.83 -14.23
CA THR A 399 19.60 3.59 -14.07
C THR A 399 19.98 4.39 -15.31
N GLU A 400 19.33 4.11 -16.44
CA GLU A 400 19.56 4.83 -17.69
C GLU A 400 18.62 6.03 -17.76
N PRO A 401 19.11 7.20 -18.16
CA PRO A 401 18.28 8.39 -18.22
C PRO A 401 17.18 8.24 -19.29
N PRO A 402 15.92 8.55 -18.98
CA PRO A 402 14.88 8.68 -20.01
C PRO A 402 15.12 9.92 -20.87
N SER A 403 14.43 10.02 -22.02
CA SER A 403 14.40 11.26 -22.80
C SER A 403 13.77 12.40 -21.98
N GLU A 404 12.74 12.09 -21.20
CA GLU A 404 12.10 12.94 -20.21
C GLU A 404 11.35 12.06 -19.20
N PHE A 405 11.18 12.53 -17.96
CA PHE A 405 10.18 11.91 -17.08
C PHE A 405 8.79 12.31 -17.54
N ARG A 406 7.86 11.34 -17.63
CA ARG A 406 6.48 11.58 -18.06
C ARG A 406 5.49 11.16 -16.98
N TRP A 407 4.48 11.99 -16.75
CA TRP A 407 3.41 11.66 -15.83
C TRP A 407 2.04 11.96 -16.43
N GLU A 408 1.05 11.12 -16.13
CA GLU A 408 -0.33 11.36 -16.52
C GLU A 408 -1.32 10.95 -15.42
N ASN A 409 -2.32 11.80 -15.21
CA ASN A 409 -3.53 11.44 -14.46
C ASN A 409 -4.46 10.62 -15.37
N ALA A 410 -4.56 9.32 -15.10
CA ALA A 410 -5.36 8.40 -15.91
C ALA A 410 -6.85 8.36 -15.49
N GLN A 411 -7.27 9.18 -14.51
CA GLN A 411 -8.65 9.23 -14.03
C GLN A 411 -9.71 9.43 -15.14
N PRO A 412 -9.53 10.30 -16.15
CA PRO A 412 -10.54 10.49 -17.19
C PRO A 412 -10.80 9.25 -18.06
N ALA A 413 -9.83 8.34 -18.18
CA ALA A 413 -10.02 7.07 -18.86
C ALA A 413 -10.77 6.08 -17.96
N VAL A 414 -10.42 6.01 -16.68
CA VAL A 414 -11.10 5.15 -15.70
C VAL A 414 -12.58 5.52 -15.52
N GLN A 415 -12.91 6.80 -15.49
CA GLN A 415 -14.30 7.27 -15.32
C GLN A 415 -15.25 6.93 -16.47
N ARG A 416 -14.72 6.48 -17.62
CA ARG A 416 -15.53 6.07 -18.78
C ARG A 416 -15.90 4.59 -18.76
N GLU A 417 -15.34 3.84 -17.84
CA GLU A 417 -15.55 2.40 -17.73
C GLU A 417 -16.83 2.11 -16.95
N PRO A 418 -17.48 0.96 -17.21
CA PRO A 418 -18.72 0.62 -16.55
C PRO A 418 -18.51 0.51 -15.04
N THR A 419 -19.55 0.90 -14.31
CA THR A 419 -19.72 0.68 -12.89
C THR A 419 -21.03 -0.06 -12.67
N ARG A 420 -21.24 -0.53 -11.44
CA ARG A 420 -22.48 -1.18 -11.04
C ARG A 420 -23.28 -0.25 -10.15
N GLU A 421 -24.60 -0.31 -10.28
CA GLU A 421 -25.48 0.37 -9.33
C GLU A 421 -25.38 -0.30 -7.95
N ALA A 422 -25.05 0.51 -6.94
CA ALA A 422 -25.05 0.12 -5.54
C ALA A 422 -26.40 0.50 -4.90
N LEU A 423 -27.10 -0.50 -4.36
CA LEU A 423 -28.34 -0.29 -3.61
C LEU A 423 -28.01 -0.17 -2.12
N ILE A 424 -28.19 1.03 -1.56
CA ILE A 424 -27.97 1.30 -0.14
C ILE A 424 -29.02 0.58 0.72
N GLU A 425 -30.27 0.59 0.26
CA GLU A 425 -31.38 -0.17 0.85
C GLU A 425 -31.94 -1.11 -0.19
N TRP A 426 -32.06 -2.39 0.16
CA TRP A 426 -32.65 -3.37 -0.72
C TRP A 426 -33.27 -4.51 0.11
N GLU A 427 -34.42 -4.99 -0.32
CA GLU A 427 -35.12 -6.12 0.28
C GLU A 427 -35.52 -7.10 -0.81
N GLY A 428 -35.19 -8.38 -0.62
CA GLY A 428 -35.50 -9.42 -1.60
C GLY A 428 -34.56 -10.61 -1.55
N VAL A 429 -34.73 -11.50 -2.54
CA VAL A 429 -33.88 -12.69 -2.70
C VAL A 429 -32.89 -12.47 -3.83
N GLY A 430 -31.60 -12.47 -3.47
CA GLY A 430 -30.49 -12.21 -4.38
C GLY A 430 -29.56 -13.41 -4.49
N THR A 431 -28.43 -13.22 -5.15
CA THR A 431 -27.41 -14.25 -5.35
C THR A 431 -26.10 -13.81 -4.71
N VAL A 432 -25.49 -14.67 -3.90
CA VAL A 432 -24.19 -14.38 -3.27
C VAL A 432 -23.11 -14.28 -4.35
N GLU A 433 -22.48 -13.11 -4.46
CA GLU A 433 -21.31 -12.88 -5.34
C GLU A 433 -19.99 -13.18 -4.65
N ALA A 434 -19.89 -12.80 -3.38
CA ALA A 434 -18.70 -12.94 -2.55
C ALA A 434 -19.08 -12.72 -1.09
N TRP A 435 -18.26 -13.24 -0.18
CA TRP A 435 -18.47 -13.05 1.26
C TRP A 435 -17.15 -13.02 2.02
N THR A 436 -17.23 -12.68 3.30
CA THR A 436 -16.14 -12.81 4.28
C THR A 436 -16.74 -13.04 5.65
N THR A 437 -15.99 -13.71 6.53
CA THR A 437 -16.47 -14.03 7.87
C THR A 437 -15.40 -13.64 8.88
N PRO A 438 -15.52 -12.48 9.54
CA PRO A 438 -14.62 -12.06 10.60
C PRO A 438 -14.62 -13.01 11.81
N PHE A 439 -13.46 -13.15 12.44
CA PHE A 439 -13.25 -13.96 13.63
C PHE A 439 -12.94 -13.06 14.84
N ASP A 440 -13.48 -13.45 15.99
CA ASP A 440 -13.15 -12.81 17.25
C ASP A 440 -11.77 -13.23 17.80
N ARG A 441 -11.46 -12.82 19.04
CA ARG A 441 -10.17 -13.15 19.68
C ARG A 441 -10.10 -14.59 20.18
N ASP A 442 -11.24 -15.23 20.41
CA ASP A 442 -11.38 -16.62 20.85
C ASP A 442 -11.41 -17.59 19.65
N GLY A 443 -11.38 -17.06 18.43
CA GLY A 443 -11.32 -17.81 17.19
C GLY A 443 -12.68 -18.28 16.70
N GLN A 444 -13.78 -17.63 17.12
CA GLN A 444 -15.12 -17.94 16.66
C GLN A 444 -15.54 -17.00 15.52
N PRO A 445 -16.22 -17.52 14.47
CA PRO A 445 -16.92 -16.70 13.48
C PRO A 445 -17.97 -15.80 14.15
N GLU A 446 -17.85 -14.48 13.99
CA GLU A 446 -18.74 -13.51 14.67
C GLU A 446 -19.99 -13.19 13.82
N LYS A 447 -19.79 -13.01 12.52
CA LYS A 447 -20.79 -12.60 11.53
C LYS A 447 -20.25 -12.85 10.12
N ALA A 448 -21.07 -12.76 9.09
CA ALA A 448 -20.61 -12.80 7.71
C ALA A 448 -21.09 -11.57 6.93
N PHE A 449 -20.18 -10.93 6.20
CA PHE A 449 -20.54 -9.88 5.25
C PHE A 449 -20.67 -10.47 3.86
N VAL A 450 -21.70 -10.07 3.13
CA VAL A 450 -22.07 -10.69 1.85
C VAL A 450 -22.33 -9.59 0.82
N ALA A 451 -21.69 -9.72 -0.35
CA ALA A 451 -22.05 -8.98 -1.55
C ALA A 451 -23.10 -9.78 -2.32
N VAL A 452 -24.23 -9.14 -2.63
CA VAL A 452 -25.41 -9.80 -3.20
C VAL A 452 -25.76 -9.15 -4.53
N ARG A 453 -25.76 -9.95 -5.60
CA ARG A 453 -26.28 -9.59 -6.91
C ARG A 453 -27.79 -9.71 -6.90
N THR A 454 -28.47 -8.61 -7.20
CA THR A 454 -29.93 -8.56 -7.33
C THR A 454 -30.38 -9.12 -8.69
N PRO A 455 -31.66 -9.52 -8.85
CA PRO A 455 -32.15 -10.08 -10.12
C PRO A 455 -32.02 -9.16 -11.34
N ASP A 456 -31.99 -7.84 -11.14
CA ASP A 456 -31.82 -6.81 -12.18
C ASP A 456 -30.36 -6.46 -12.48
N GLY A 457 -29.41 -6.99 -11.73
CA GLY A 457 -27.98 -6.81 -12.00
C GLY A 457 -27.26 -5.86 -11.04
N SER A 458 -27.97 -5.12 -10.20
CA SER A 458 -27.39 -4.21 -9.20
C SER A 458 -26.73 -4.98 -8.04
N ARG A 459 -26.08 -4.28 -7.11
CA ARG A 459 -25.44 -4.89 -5.93
C ARG A 459 -25.97 -4.30 -4.64
N ALA A 460 -26.33 -5.18 -3.71
CA ALA A 460 -26.57 -4.84 -2.31
C ALA A 460 -25.46 -5.44 -1.44
N LEU A 461 -25.12 -4.78 -0.34
CA LEU A 461 -24.26 -5.32 0.70
C LEU A 461 -25.11 -5.66 1.92
N ALA A 462 -24.90 -6.86 2.48
CA ALA A 462 -25.67 -7.34 3.62
C ALA A 462 -24.79 -8.02 4.68
N VAL A 463 -25.36 -8.25 5.86
CA VAL A 463 -24.68 -8.92 6.97
C VAL A 463 -25.54 -10.02 7.58
N ILE A 464 -24.95 -11.21 7.75
CA ILE A 464 -25.51 -12.31 8.52
C ILE A 464 -24.98 -12.16 9.95
N THR A 465 -25.88 -11.93 10.91
CA THR A 465 -25.54 -11.74 12.33
C THR A 465 -25.83 -12.96 13.19
N ASP A 466 -26.55 -13.95 12.67
CA ASP A 466 -26.74 -15.24 13.34
C ASP A 466 -25.41 -16.02 13.36
N SER A 467 -25.00 -16.46 14.56
CA SER A 467 -23.68 -17.08 14.76
C SER A 467 -23.55 -18.45 14.12
N ASP A 468 -24.63 -19.24 14.09
CA ASP A 468 -24.61 -20.56 13.46
C ASP A 468 -24.55 -20.45 11.93
N ALA A 469 -25.32 -19.51 11.36
CA ALA A 469 -25.24 -19.18 9.94
C ALA A 469 -23.87 -18.60 9.55
N ALA A 470 -23.28 -17.71 10.36
CA ALA A 470 -21.94 -17.20 10.13
C ALA A 470 -20.90 -18.33 10.16
N ARG A 471 -21.02 -19.29 11.07
CA ARG A 471 -20.15 -20.47 11.11
C ARG A 471 -20.31 -21.36 9.87
N ALA A 472 -21.53 -21.51 9.36
CA ALA A 472 -21.77 -22.25 8.12
C ALA A 472 -21.01 -21.65 6.94
N THR A 473 -20.93 -20.32 6.81
CA THR A 473 -20.20 -19.66 5.71
C THR A 473 -18.68 -19.90 5.67
N VAL A 474 -18.10 -20.47 6.73
CA VAL A 474 -16.67 -20.86 6.78
C VAL A 474 -16.48 -22.30 6.30
N VAL A 475 -17.49 -23.15 6.48
CA VAL A 475 -17.44 -24.58 6.17
C VAL A 475 -18.03 -24.88 4.79
N GLU A 476 -19.05 -24.14 4.40
CA GLU A 476 -19.81 -24.32 3.17
C GLU A 476 -19.43 -23.28 2.12
N ASP A 477 -19.38 -23.71 0.85
CA ASP A 477 -19.23 -22.81 -0.28
C ASP A 477 -20.59 -22.21 -0.64
N ILE A 478 -20.84 -20.98 -0.19
CA ILE A 478 -22.09 -20.27 -0.46
C ILE A 478 -22.06 -19.43 -1.74
N GLY A 479 -21.02 -19.56 -2.57
CA GLY A 479 -20.92 -18.85 -3.84
C GLY A 479 -22.08 -19.21 -4.77
N GLY A 480 -22.82 -18.21 -5.25
CA GLY A 480 -23.99 -18.43 -6.11
C GLY A 480 -25.26 -18.89 -5.37
N ALA A 481 -25.22 -19.06 -4.04
CA ALA A 481 -26.40 -19.39 -3.26
C ALA A 481 -27.43 -18.26 -3.31
N LYS A 482 -28.72 -18.62 -3.18
CA LYS A 482 -29.79 -17.65 -2.97
C LYS A 482 -29.81 -17.20 -1.53
N ILE A 483 -29.96 -15.90 -1.28
CA ILE A 483 -29.96 -15.32 0.06
C ILE A 483 -31.07 -14.27 0.18
N ALA A 484 -31.79 -14.28 1.30
CA ALA A 484 -32.81 -13.26 1.58
C ALA A 484 -32.15 -12.10 2.33
N VAL A 485 -32.28 -10.89 1.78
CA VAL A 485 -31.82 -9.64 2.38
C VAL A 485 -33.04 -8.85 2.86
N ALA A 486 -33.00 -8.38 4.10
CA ALA A 486 -34.02 -7.52 4.68
C ALA A 486 -33.67 -6.04 4.49
N SER A 487 -34.68 -5.18 4.56
CA SER A 487 -34.51 -3.73 4.40
C SER A 487 -33.53 -3.10 5.40
N ASP A 488 -33.29 -3.71 6.57
CA ASP A 488 -32.29 -3.23 7.55
C ASP A 488 -30.83 -3.61 7.21
N GLY A 489 -30.61 -4.35 6.11
CA GLY A 489 -29.31 -4.84 5.67
C GLY A 489 -28.89 -6.17 6.29
N SER A 490 -29.74 -6.80 7.11
CA SER A 490 -29.52 -8.17 7.57
C SER A 490 -29.81 -9.17 6.46
N ALA A 491 -29.15 -10.33 6.50
CA ALA A 491 -29.37 -11.41 5.55
C ALA A 491 -29.49 -12.78 6.23
N THR A 492 -30.26 -13.67 5.60
CA THR A 492 -30.47 -15.05 6.05
C THR A 492 -30.21 -16.04 4.92
N LEU A 493 -29.44 -17.08 5.24
CA LEU A 493 -29.28 -18.24 4.37
C LEU A 493 -30.60 -19.03 4.31
N PRO A 494 -30.89 -19.68 3.17
CA PRO A 494 -32.16 -20.36 2.92
C PRO A 494 -32.37 -21.63 3.75
#